data_AF-A0A959TD42-F1
#
_entry.id   AF-A0A959TD42-F1
#
_cell.length_a   1.000
_cell.length_b   1.000
_cell.length_c   1.000
_cell.angle_alpha   90.00
_cell.angle_beta   90.00
_cell.angle_gamma   90.00
#
_symmetry.space_group_name_H-M   'P 1'
#
loop_
_entity.id
_entity.type
_entity.pdbx_description
1 polymer ?
#
loop_
_entity_poly.entity_id
_entity_poly.type
_entity_poly.pdbx_seq_one_letter_code
_entity_poly.pdbx_strand_id
1 'polypeptide(L)'
;MRRSTHPVVVAVVIWTCLGAVCAPTVIGGRTDLEDIQLPDGFRITVFADEVENARAMCLGDQGTLFVGSRAAGVVHALLDTDGDHVADQHHIV
;
A
#
# COMPACT_ATOMS: atom_id res chain seq x y z
N MET A 1 59.33 7.68 -16.41
CA MET A 1 58.77 6.31 -16.43
C MET A 1 57.63 6.27 -15.41
N ARG A 2 56.39 6.27 -15.90
CA ARG A 2 55.14 6.50 -15.14
C ARG A 2 54.91 5.38 -14.11
N ARG A 3 54.76 5.73 -12.83
CA ARG A 3 54.19 4.83 -11.81
C ARG A 3 52.66 4.85 -11.95
N SER A 4 52.15 3.71 -12.42
CA SER A 4 50.72 3.42 -12.60
C SER A 4 50.16 2.86 -11.29
N THR A 5 49.48 3.71 -10.53
CA THR A 5 48.75 3.41 -9.29
C THR A 5 47.63 4.47 -9.21
N HIS A 6 46.32 4.22 -9.17
CA HIS A 6 45.53 3.03 -8.82
C HIS A 6 44.21 2.99 -9.63
N PRO A 7 43.93 1.99 -10.47
CA PRO A 7 42.61 1.84 -11.11
C PRO A 7 41.51 1.44 -10.11
N VAL A 8 41.88 0.94 -8.93
CA VAL A 8 40.96 0.43 -7.91
C VAL A 8 40.26 1.56 -7.12
N VAL A 9 40.94 2.70 -6.92
CA VAL A 9 40.36 3.84 -6.18
C VAL A 9 39.24 4.51 -6.98
N VAL A 10 39.34 4.53 -8.31
CA VAL A 10 38.32 5.08 -9.22
C VAL A 10 37.06 4.20 -9.24
N ALA A 11 37.19 2.88 -9.09
CA ALA A 11 36.06 1.96 -9.11
C ALA A 11 35.16 2.05 -7.85
N VAL A 12 35.74 2.34 -6.68
CA VAL A 12 34.99 2.44 -5.41
C VAL A 12 34.14 3.71 -5.34
N VAL A 13 34.59 4.81 -5.94
CA VAL A 13 33.85 6.08 -5.98
C VAL A 13 32.64 6.02 -6.95
N ILE A 14 32.70 5.18 -7.98
CA ILE A 14 31.61 5.03 -8.95
C ILE A 14 30.43 4.22 -8.38
N TRP A 15 30.64 3.43 -7.32
CA TRP A 15 29.56 2.64 -6.73
C TRP A 15 28.72 3.40 -5.70
N THR A 16 29.20 4.56 -5.22
CA THR A 16 28.56 5.32 -4.13
C THR A 16 27.65 6.47 -4.61
N CYS A 17 27.68 6.84 -5.90
CA CYS A 17 26.89 7.97 -6.42
C CYS A 17 25.66 7.58 -7.27
N LEU A 18 25.40 6.30 -7.50
CA LEU A 18 24.24 5.83 -8.29
C LEU A 18 23.10 5.26 -7.42
N GLY A 19 23.02 5.72 -6.18
CA GLY A 19 22.09 5.21 -5.16
C GLY A 19 20.98 6.17 -4.77
N ALA A 20 20.69 7.21 -5.57
CA ALA A 20 19.43 7.95 -5.41
C ALA A 20 18.27 7.08 -5.92
N VAL A 21 18.00 6.00 -5.19
CA VAL A 21 16.76 5.25 -5.30
C VAL A 21 15.68 6.21 -4.82
N CYS A 22 14.91 6.76 -5.75
CA CYS A 22 13.58 7.28 -5.46
C CYS A 22 12.74 6.10 -4.95
N ALA A 23 12.85 5.78 -3.67
CA ALA A 23 11.90 4.90 -3.03
C ALA A 23 10.57 5.67 -3.03
N PRO A 24 9.52 5.19 -3.73
CA PRO A 24 8.21 5.78 -3.54
C PRO A 24 7.89 5.63 -2.05
N THR A 25 7.67 6.75 -1.37
CA THR A 25 7.13 6.71 -0.01
C THR A 25 5.72 6.15 -0.14
N VAL A 26 5.56 4.84 0.11
CA VAL A 26 4.25 4.26 0.37
C VAL A 26 3.83 4.82 1.73
N ILE A 27 3.22 6.00 1.72
CA ILE A 27 2.54 6.54 2.90
C ILE A 27 1.26 5.73 3.02
N GLY A 28 1.35 4.57 3.67
CA GLY A 28 0.19 4.00 4.34
C GLY A 28 -0.16 4.95 5.48
N GLY A 29 -1.07 5.90 5.21
CA GLY A 29 -1.53 6.83 6.22
C GLY A 29 -2.20 6.06 7.36
N ARG A 30 -1.91 6.42 8.61
CA ARG A 30 -2.71 5.95 9.74
C ARG A 30 -4.15 6.40 9.48
N THR A 31 -5.10 5.49 9.68
CA THR A 31 -6.51 5.80 9.50
C THR A 31 -7.01 6.58 10.72
N ASP A 32 -6.64 7.85 10.80
CA ASP A 32 -7.04 8.75 11.88
C ASP A 32 -8.48 9.22 11.60
N LEU A 33 -9.46 8.40 11.99
CA LEU A 33 -10.89 8.68 11.77
C LEU A 33 -11.39 9.92 12.52
N GLU A 34 -10.67 10.32 13.58
CA GLU A 34 -10.94 11.50 14.40
C GLU A 34 -10.91 12.83 13.63
N ASP A 35 -10.20 12.88 12.50
CA ASP A 35 -10.13 14.07 11.64
C ASP A 35 -11.31 14.18 10.66
N ILE A 36 -12.20 13.18 10.60
CA ILE A 36 -13.32 13.13 9.66
C ILE A 36 -14.59 13.65 10.34
N GLN A 37 -15.10 14.80 9.86
CA GLN A 37 -16.36 15.36 10.32
C GLN A 37 -17.55 14.72 9.59
N LEU A 38 -18.49 14.16 10.35
CA LEU A 38 -19.70 13.53 9.82
C LEU A 38 -20.96 14.34 10.16
N PRO A 39 -22.00 14.32 9.32
CA PRO A 39 -23.32 14.83 9.69
C PRO A 39 -23.94 14.03 10.84
N ASP A 40 -24.88 14.64 11.55
CA ASP A 40 -25.61 13.98 12.63
C ASP A 40 -26.30 12.70 12.14
N GLY A 41 -26.21 11.63 12.94
CA GLY A 41 -26.79 10.33 12.62
C GLY A 41 -25.88 9.40 11.79
N PHE A 42 -24.70 9.84 11.36
CA PHE A 42 -23.73 9.01 10.65
C PHE A 42 -22.61 8.52 11.58
N ARG A 43 -22.10 7.32 11.28
CA ARG A 43 -20.93 6.71 11.91
C ARG A 43 -20.03 6.10 10.84
N ILE A 44 -18.73 6.17 11.05
CA ILE A 44 -17.73 5.46 10.24
C ILE A 44 -16.89 4.56 11.13
N THR A 45 -16.44 3.46 10.56
CA THR A 45 -15.49 2.49 11.12
C THR A 45 -14.60 1.97 9.99
N VAL A 46 -13.47 1.36 10.33
CA VAL A 46 -12.65 0.66 9.35
C VAL A 46 -13.33 -0.66 9.00
N PHE A 47 -13.63 -0.88 7.72
CA PHE A 47 -14.18 -2.14 7.22
C PHE A 47 -13.10 -3.21 7.03
N ALA A 48 -11.96 -2.82 6.44
CA ALA A 48 -10.78 -3.66 6.26
C ALA A 48 -9.53 -2.77 6.23
N ASP A 49 -8.43 -3.27 6.77
CA ASP A 49 -7.11 -2.65 6.68
C ASP A 49 -6.19 -3.44 5.74
N GLU A 50 -4.92 -3.04 5.65
CA GLU A 50 -3.87 -3.71 4.87
C GLU A 50 -4.14 -3.92 3.36
N VAL A 51 -5.12 -3.20 2.79
CA VAL A 51 -5.33 -3.13 1.35
C VAL A 51 -4.38 -2.10 0.74
N GLU A 52 -3.21 -2.55 0.28
CA GLU A 52 -2.19 -1.70 -0.32
C GLU A 52 -2.79 -0.87 -1.47
N ASN A 53 -2.67 0.46 -1.40
CA ASN A 53 -3.13 1.37 -2.44
C ASN A 53 -4.54 1.07 -2.96
N ALA A 54 -5.49 0.80 -2.05
CA ALA A 54 -6.90 0.57 -2.38
C ALA A 54 -7.45 1.66 -3.33
N ARG A 55 -8.06 1.24 -4.45
CA ARG A 55 -8.66 2.14 -5.46
C ARG A 55 -10.13 1.80 -5.69
N ALA A 56 -10.47 1.36 -6.90
CA ALA A 56 -11.84 1.08 -7.29
C ALA A 56 -12.39 -0.07 -6.44
N MET A 57 -13.65 0.06 -6.01
CA MET A 57 -14.34 -0.93 -5.21
C MET A 57 -15.72 -1.21 -5.79
N CYS A 58 -16.17 -2.46 -5.71
CA CYS A 58 -17.48 -2.91 -6.16
C CYS A 58 -18.02 -3.96 -5.20
N LEU A 59 -19.28 -3.82 -4.78
CA LEU A 59 -19.95 -4.84 -3.99
C LEU A 59 -20.49 -5.91 -4.95
N GLY A 60 -20.02 -7.14 -4.79
CA GLY A 60 -20.48 -8.29 -5.55
C GLY A 60 -21.57 -9.08 -4.82
N ASP A 61 -21.84 -10.26 -5.35
CA ASP A 61 -22.81 -11.18 -4.77
C ASP A 61 -22.36 -11.67 -3.39
N GLN A 62 -23.34 -12.05 -2.56
CA GLN A 62 -23.13 -12.56 -1.19
C GLN A 62 -22.36 -11.61 -0.26
N GLY A 63 -22.35 -10.30 -0.56
CA GLY A 63 -21.70 -9.30 0.30
C GLY A 63 -20.19 -9.20 0.15
N THR A 64 -19.61 -9.84 -0.88
CA THR A 64 -18.16 -9.74 -1.14
C THR A 64 -17.81 -8.36 -1.68
N LEU A 65 -16.96 -7.62 -0.97
CA LEU A 65 -16.42 -6.36 -1.46
C LEU A 65 -15.14 -6.61 -2.26
N PHE A 66 -15.17 -6.33 -3.54
CA PHE A 66 -13.99 -6.37 -4.40
C PHE A 66 -13.29 -5.02 -4.40
N VAL A 67 -11.98 -5.01 -4.15
CA VAL A 67 -11.16 -3.78 -4.09
C VAL A 67 -9.92 -3.95 -4.95
N GLY A 68 -9.75 -3.11 -5.96
CA GLY A 68 -8.56 -3.10 -6.81
C GLY A 68 -7.38 -2.39 -6.15
N SER A 69 -6.20 -3.00 -6.21
CA SER A 69 -4.92 -2.37 -5.83
C SER A 69 -4.10 -2.05 -7.08
N ARG A 70 -3.90 -0.75 -7.37
CA ARG A 70 -3.12 -0.34 -8.54
C ARG A 70 -1.62 -0.62 -8.39
N ALA A 71 -1.08 -0.44 -7.17
CA ALA A 71 0.34 -0.64 -6.90
C ALA A 71 0.71 -2.12 -6.89
N ALA A 72 -0.09 -2.95 -6.20
CA ALA A 72 0.12 -4.39 -6.14
C ALA A 72 -0.32 -5.11 -7.43
N GLY A 73 -1.19 -4.50 -8.24
CA GLY A 73 -1.67 -5.09 -9.49
C GLY A 73 -2.65 -6.25 -9.30
N VAL A 74 -3.32 -6.30 -8.15
CA VAL A 74 -4.23 -7.39 -7.77
C VAL A 74 -5.62 -6.86 -7.41
N VAL A 75 -6.59 -7.77 -7.34
CA VAL A 75 -7.92 -7.49 -6.79
C VAL A 75 -8.07 -8.25 -5.48
N HIS A 76 -8.48 -7.54 -4.44
CA HIS A 76 -8.82 -8.12 -3.16
C HIS A 76 -10.32 -8.45 -3.12
N ALA A 77 -10.67 -9.58 -2.54
CA ALA A 77 -12.04 -9.93 -2.16
C ALA A 77 -12.12 -9.95 -0.63
N LEU A 78 -12.99 -9.10 -0.08
CA LEU A 78 -13.18 -8.90 1.36
C LEU A 78 -14.59 -9.33 1.74
N LEU A 79 -14.72 -10.17 2.76
CA LEU A 79 -16.01 -10.72 3.18
C LEU A 79 -16.21 -10.48 4.69
N ASP A 80 -17.43 -10.07 5.02
CA ASP A 80 -17.99 -10.05 6.37
C ASP A 80 -18.99 -11.20 6.47
N THR A 81 -18.70 -12.19 7.32
CA THR A 81 -19.49 -13.42 7.49
C THR A 81 -20.24 -13.49 8.81
N ASP A 82 -19.95 -12.60 9.76
CA ASP A 82 -20.63 -12.54 11.06
C ASP A 82 -21.60 -11.35 11.20
N GLY A 83 -21.58 -10.43 10.22
CA GLY A 83 -22.50 -9.30 10.11
C GLY A 83 -22.13 -8.12 11.01
N ASP A 84 -20.89 -8.04 11.48
CA ASP A 84 -20.40 -6.94 12.32
C ASP A 84 -19.93 -5.71 11.54
N HIS A 85 -20.02 -5.75 10.21
CA HIS A 85 -19.54 -4.72 9.28
C HIS A 85 -18.02 -4.53 9.29
N VAL A 86 -17.29 -5.60 9.58
CA VAL A 86 -15.83 -5.72 9.44
C VAL A 86 -15.53 -6.97 8.61
N ALA A 87 -14.57 -6.89 7.70
CA ALA A 87 -14.17 -8.06 6.93
C ALA A 87 -13.38 -9.04 7.81
N ASP A 88 -13.90 -10.25 8.00
CA ASP A 88 -13.18 -11.36 8.65
C ASP A 88 -12.34 -12.19 7.66
N GLN A 89 -12.63 -12.06 6.36
CA GLN A 89 -11.99 -12.81 5.29
C GLN A 89 -11.40 -11.90 4.22
N HIS A 90 -10.16 -12.18 3.85
CA HIS A 90 -9.40 -11.43 2.86
C HIS A 90 -8.70 -12.37 1.88
N HIS A 91 -9.05 -12.26 0.61
CA HIS A 91 -8.47 -13.05 -0.47
C HIS A 91 -7.93 -12.15 -1.57
N ILE A 92 -6.92 -12.66 -2.30
CA ILE A 92 -6.44 -12.07 -3.55
C ILE A 92 -6.97 -12.93 -4.69
N VAL A 93 -7.57 -12.28 -5.70
CA VAL A 93 -8.16 -12.88 -6.90
C VAL A 93 -7.22 -12.72 -8.09
#